data_AF-F0Q911-F1
#
_entry.id   AF-F0Q911-F1
#
_cell.length_a   1.000
_cell.length_b   1.000
_cell.length_c   1.000
_cell.angle_alpha   90.00
_cell.angle_beta   90.00
_cell.angle_gamma   90.00
#
_symmetry.space_group_name_H-M   'P 1'
#
loop_
_entity.id
_entity.type
_entity.pdbx_description
1 polymer ?
#
loop_
_entity_poly.entity_id
_entity_poly.type
_entity_poly.pdbx_seq_one_letter_code
_entity_poly.pdbx_strand_id
1 'polypeptide(L)'
;MSDCNCNQTKASGGDEHLPNFAVAGFSDAASADNFDNLRAQLPDVDALRIQVCVGASYDPATRKVCVQVPVLGKICFTLPIPIPVGAQLKACVDTCGIIPCGAKITVFLNGAAIYTYKFGCC
;
A
#
# COMPACT_ATOMS: atom_id res chain seq x y z
N MET A 1 -18.27 -23.85 -36.07
CA MET A 1 -18.31 -22.47 -35.54
C MET A 1 -19.42 -22.47 -34.52
N SER A 2 -19.08 -22.37 -33.24
CA SER A 2 -20.02 -22.58 -32.13
C SER A 2 -20.86 -21.33 -31.90
N ASP A 3 -22.17 -21.47 -32.03
CA ASP A 3 -23.17 -20.44 -31.74
C ASP A 3 -23.29 -20.22 -30.23
N CYS A 4 -22.70 -19.14 -29.70
CA CYS A 4 -23.01 -18.63 -28.36
C CYS A 4 -24.03 -17.49 -28.47
N ASN A 5 -25.27 -17.76 -28.06
CA ASN A 5 -26.36 -16.77 -28.01
C ASN A 5 -26.51 -16.24 -26.57
N CYS A 6 -26.33 -14.93 -26.36
CA CYS A 6 -26.56 -14.30 -25.06
C CYS A 6 -28.06 -14.19 -24.77
N ASN A 7 -28.54 -14.96 -23.80
CA ASN A 7 -29.91 -14.91 -23.33
C ASN A 7 -30.06 -13.78 -22.28
N GLN A 8 -30.34 -12.55 -22.73
CA GLN A 8 -30.83 -11.50 -21.83
C GLN A 8 -32.31 -11.74 -21.56
N THR A 9 -32.59 -12.43 -20.46
CA THR A 9 -33.94 -12.66 -19.97
C THR A 9 -34.54 -11.33 -19.52
N LYS A 10 -35.69 -10.97 -20.13
CA LYS A 10 -36.51 -9.82 -19.77
C LYS A 10 -37.06 -9.94 -18.34
N ALA A 11 -37.00 -8.81 -17.64
CA ALA A 11 -37.72 -8.37 -16.43
C ALA A 11 -38.73 -9.32 -15.76
N SER A 12 -38.58 -9.53 -14.44
CA SER A 12 -39.52 -9.02 -13.42
C SER A 12 -39.19 -9.54 -12.01
N GLY A 13 -39.09 -8.62 -11.05
CA GLY A 13 -39.53 -8.82 -9.65
C GLY A 13 -38.59 -9.56 -8.70
N GLY A 14 -38.08 -8.85 -7.69
CA GLY A 14 -37.46 -9.44 -6.50
C GLY A 14 -36.48 -8.49 -5.84
N ASP A 15 -36.84 -8.00 -4.66
CA ASP A 15 -36.11 -7.09 -3.79
C ASP A 15 -34.64 -7.46 -3.58
N GLU A 16 -33.72 -6.59 -4.02
CA GLU A 16 -32.54 -6.18 -3.25
C GLU A 16 -31.93 -4.95 -3.94
N HIS A 17 -32.12 -3.80 -3.30
CA HIS A 17 -31.80 -2.47 -3.82
C HIS A 17 -30.28 -2.26 -3.90
N LEU A 18 -29.65 -2.78 -4.95
CA LEU A 18 -28.32 -2.33 -5.37
C LEU A 18 -28.50 -0.97 -6.09
N PRO A 19 -28.06 0.15 -5.49
CA PRO A 19 -28.26 1.45 -6.10
C PRO A 19 -27.44 1.55 -7.38
N ASN A 20 -28.07 2.06 -8.44
CA ASN A 20 -27.39 2.32 -9.71
C ASN A 20 -26.56 3.61 -9.60
N PHE A 21 -25.29 3.46 -9.23
CA PHE A 21 -24.32 4.56 -9.07
C PHE A 21 -23.95 5.27 -10.38
N ALA A 22 -24.39 4.76 -11.54
CA ALA A 22 -24.22 5.47 -12.81
C ALA A 22 -25.28 6.58 -13.00
N VAL A 23 -26.38 6.53 -12.24
CA VAL A 23 -27.48 7.50 -12.30
C VAL A 23 -27.47 8.43 -11.08
N ALA A 24 -27.17 7.88 -9.90
CA ALA A 24 -26.94 8.68 -8.70
C ALA A 24 -25.46 9.08 -8.64
N GLY A 25 -25.10 10.21 -9.26
CA GLY A 25 -23.77 10.80 -9.07
C GLY A 25 -23.47 10.98 -7.57
N PHE A 26 -22.19 10.93 -7.19
CA PHE A 26 -21.74 11.19 -5.83
C PHE A 26 -22.16 12.61 -5.43
N SER A 27 -23.26 12.74 -4.70
CA SER A 27 -23.80 14.05 -4.35
C SER A 27 -22.95 14.64 -3.24
N ASP A 28 -22.10 15.61 -3.59
CA ASP A 28 -21.19 16.37 -2.72
C ASP A 28 -21.91 17.31 -1.73
N ALA A 29 -22.82 16.77 -0.92
CA ALA A 29 -23.51 17.54 0.12
C ALA A 29 -23.31 16.97 1.54
N ALA A 30 -22.41 16.00 1.71
CA ALA A 30 -22.10 15.46 3.04
C ALA A 30 -20.63 15.01 3.20
N SER A 31 -19.70 15.59 2.43
CA SER A 31 -18.36 15.01 2.24
C SER A 31 -17.31 15.45 3.28
N ALA A 32 -17.64 16.33 4.23
CA ALA A 32 -16.73 16.69 5.33
C ALA A 32 -17.08 15.97 6.65
N ASP A 33 -18.36 15.99 7.07
CA ASP A 33 -18.81 15.37 8.32
C ASP A 33 -18.90 13.82 8.26
N ASN A 34 -19.01 13.24 7.07
CA ASN A 34 -18.99 11.78 6.92
C ASN A 34 -17.60 11.17 7.00
N PHE A 35 -16.53 11.94 6.78
CA PHE A 35 -15.18 11.37 6.81
C PHE A 35 -14.79 10.92 8.22
N ASP A 36 -15.19 11.65 9.26
CA ASP A 36 -14.99 11.26 10.66
C ASP A 36 -15.88 10.09 11.10
N ASN A 37 -17.08 9.96 10.54
CA ASN A 37 -17.93 8.79 10.78
C ASN A 37 -17.43 7.53 10.04
N LEU A 38 -16.89 7.68 8.82
CA LEU A 38 -16.20 6.62 8.09
C LEU A 38 -14.93 6.17 8.82
N ARG A 39 -14.17 7.09 9.43
CA ARG A 39 -13.02 6.78 10.30
C ARG A 39 -13.40 5.90 11.49
N ALA A 40 -14.53 6.17 12.12
CA ALA A 40 -15.02 5.37 13.25
C ALA A 40 -15.53 3.97 12.82
N GLN A 41 -16.03 3.85 11.58
CA GLN A 41 -16.55 2.59 11.03
C GLN A 41 -15.49 1.72 10.35
N LEU A 42 -14.32 2.28 10.03
CA LEU A 42 -13.22 1.57 9.40
C LEU A 42 -11.92 1.68 10.23
N PRO A 43 -11.92 1.20 11.50
CA PRO A 43 -10.72 1.25 12.36
C PRO A 43 -9.54 0.45 11.81
N ASP A 44 -9.77 -0.38 10.78
CA ASP A 44 -8.78 -1.25 10.14
C ASP A 44 -8.39 -0.80 8.71
N VAL A 45 -8.90 0.34 8.23
CA VAL A 45 -8.42 0.90 6.95
C VAL A 45 -7.43 2.03 7.25
N ASP A 46 -6.16 1.68 7.38
CA ASP A 46 -5.09 2.64 7.10
C ASP A 46 -5.33 3.08 5.65
N ALA A 47 -5.89 4.28 5.47
CA ALA A 47 -6.41 4.78 4.19
C ALA A 47 -5.38 4.76 3.04
N LEU A 48 -4.10 4.52 3.34
CA LEU A 48 -3.10 4.09 2.37
C LEU A 48 -1.98 3.28 3.04
N ARG A 49 -2.28 2.06 3.52
CA ARG A 49 -1.24 1.09 3.91
C ARG A 49 -0.67 0.40 2.68
N ILE A 50 0.59 0.70 2.36
CA ILE A 50 1.32 0.10 1.26
C ILE A 50 2.38 -0.80 1.88
N GLN A 51 2.21 -2.10 1.68
CA GLN A 51 3.18 -3.13 2.03
C GLN A 51 3.82 -3.66 0.76
N VAL A 52 5.07 -3.27 0.52
CA VAL A 52 5.81 -3.72 -0.67
C VAL A 52 7.22 -4.10 -0.31
N CYS A 53 7.69 -5.22 -0.86
CA CYS A 53 9.09 -5.59 -0.76
C CYS A 53 9.79 -5.35 -2.09
N VAL A 54 10.84 -4.54 -2.04
CA VAL A 54 11.61 -4.10 -3.19
C VAL A 54 13.08 -4.50 -3.03
N GLY A 55 13.79 -4.57 -4.15
CA GLY A 55 15.23 -4.77 -4.16
C GLY A 55 15.94 -3.58 -3.51
N ALA A 56 16.94 -3.86 -2.69
CA ALA A 56 17.76 -2.84 -2.05
C ALA A 56 19.19 -2.88 -2.61
N SER A 57 19.74 -1.71 -2.92
CA SER A 57 21.14 -1.56 -3.36
C SER A 57 22.00 -1.16 -2.17
N TYR A 58 23.14 -1.81 -1.99
CA TYR A 58 24.10 -1.50 -0.92
C TYR A 58 25.41 -0.98 -1.50
N ASP A 59 25.89 0.12 -0.95
CA ASP A 59 27.18 0.72 -1.25
C ASP A 59 28.17 0.41 -0.12
N PRO A 60 29.20 -0.42 -0.36
CA PRO A 60 30.15 -0.82 0.68
C PRO A 60 31.11 0.31 1.10
N ALA A 61 31.34 1.33 0.26
CA ALA A 61 32.23 2.44 0.58
C ALA A 61 31.59 3.42 1.56
N THR A 62 30.28 3.64 1.43
CA THR A 62 29.50 4.58 2.27
C THR A 62 28.65 3.89 3.34
N ARG A 63 28.55 2.55 3.30
CA ARG A 63 27.66 1.72 4.15
C ARG A 63 26.18 2.11 4.03
N LYS A 64 25.79 2.64 2.87
CA LYS A 64 24.42 3.11 2.61
C LYS A 64 23.63 2.04 1.87
N VAL A 65 22.39 1.84 2.33
CA VAL A 65 21.38 1.10 1.61
C VAL A 65 20.41 2.09 0.99
N CYS A 66 20.21 1.97 -0.31
CA CYS A 66 19.23 2.73 -1.06
C CYS A 66 18.10 1.82 -1.53
N VAL A 67 16.87 2.25 -1.28
CA VAL A 67 15.64 1.51 -1.58
C VAL A 67 14.73 2.41 -2.41
N GLN A 68 14.21 1.89 -3.52
CA GLN A 68 13.24 2.61 -4.34
C GLN A 68 11.83 2.29 -3.85
N VAL A 69 11.19 3.25 -3.21
CA VAL A 69 9.80 3.15 -2.77
C VAL A 69 8.90 3.77 -3.83
N PRO A 70 7.87 3.07 -4.35
CA PRO A 70 7.02 3.59 -5.42
C PRO A 70 6.36 4.94 -5.12
N VAL A 71 5.98 5.20 -3.87
CA VAL A 71 5.27 6.43 -3.46
C VAL A 71 6.20 7.48 -2.85
N LEU A 72 7.29 7.06 -2.18
CA LEU A 72 8.19 7.94 -1.42
C LEU A 72 9.50 8.24 -2.16
N GLY A 73 9.72 7.63 -3.33
CA GLY A 73 10.95 7.78 -4.09
C GLY A 73 12.12 6.97 -3.54
N LYS A 74 13.34 7.38 -3.87
CA LYS A 74 14.56 6.70 -3.45
C LYS A 74 14.95 7.15 -2.05
N ILE A 75 14.84 6.25 -1.07
CA ILE A 75 15.28 6.49 0.31
C ILE A 75 16.64 5.82 0.50
N CYS A 76 17.62 6.56 0.99
CA CYS A 76 18.93 6.03 1.34
C CYS A 76 19.20 6.23 2.83
N PHE A 77 19.57 5.16 3.54
CA PHE A 77 19.93 5.20 4.95
C PHE A 77 21.21 4.40 5.20
N THR A 78 21.98 4.81 6.20
CA THR A 78 23.23 4.12 6.58
C THR A 78 22.90 2.96 7.51
N LEU A 79 23.42 1.77 7.19
CA LEU A 79 23.31 0.63 8.09
C LEU A 79 24.44 0.67 9.14
N PRO A 80 24.15 0.36 10.41
CA PRO A 80 25.17 0.27 11.45
C PRO A 80 26.06 -0.98 11.28
N ILE A 81 25.59 -1.98 10.53
CA ILE A 81 26.27 -3.24 10.27
C ILE A 81 26.73 -3.32 8.81
N PRO A 82 27.99 -3.71 8.53
CA PRO A 82 28.47 -3.91 7.18
C PRO A 82 27.86 -5.18 6.57
N ILE A 83 27.33 -5.07 5.36
CA ILE A 83 26.80 -6.21 4.61
C ILE A 83 27.91 -6.77 3.71
N PRO A 84 28.16 -8.10 3.72
CA PRO A 84 29.15 -8.70 2.83
C PRO A 84 28.75 -8.54 1.35
N VAL A 85 29.75 -8.33 0.50
CA VAL A 85 29.57 -8.12 -0.94
C VAL A 85 28.95 -9.38 -1.55
N GLY A 86 27.80 -9.25 -2.23
CA GLY A 86 27.08 -10.38 -2.84
C GLY A 86 25.91 -10.93 -2.01
N ALA A 87 25.61 -10.38 -0.83
CA ALA A 87 24.41 -10.74 -0.09
C ALA A 87 23.13 -10.24 -0.78
N GLN A 88 22.11 -11.10 -0.86
CA GLN A 88 20.80 -10.70 -1.36
C GLN A 88 20.07 -9.86 -0.31
N LEU A 89 19.86 -8.59 -0.62
CA LEU A 89 19.15 -7.64 0.22
C LEU A 89 17.73 -7.43 -0.30
N LYS A 90 16.76 -7.59 0.60
CA LYS A 90 15.35 -7.31 0.33
C LYS A 90 14.88 -6.30 1.35
N ALA A 91 14.26 -5.20 0.91
CA ALA A 91 13.70 -4.22 1.83
C ALA A 91 12.18 -4.24 1.70
N CYS A 92 11.48 -4.47 2.81
CA CYS A 92 10.03 -4.38 2.88
C CYS A 92 9.63 -3.06 3.53
N VAL A 93 8.79 -2.31 2.84
CA VAL A 93 8.26 -1.02 3.26
C VAL A 93 6.82 -1.24 3.71
N ASP A 94 6.48 -0.75 4.89
CA ASP A 94 5.12 -0.67 5.43
C ASP A 94 4.83 0.80 5.72
N THR A 95 3.99 1.44 4.93
CA THR A 95 3.59 2.84 5.17
C THR A 95 2.57 2.91 6.30
N CYS A 96 2.64 3.93 7.13
CA CYS A 96 1.76 4.10 8.29
C CYS A 96 1.02 5.43 8.24
N GLY A 97 -0.25 5.42 8.71
CA GLY A 97 -1.06 6.62 8.93
C GLY A 97 -2.04 6.95 7.79
N ILE A 98 -2.98 7.84 8.11
CA ILE A 98 -3.99 8.36 7.18
C ILE A 98 -3.30 9.34 6.22
N ILE A 99 -3.08 8.92 4.96
CA ILE A 99 -2.16 9.56 4.01
C ILE A 99 -0.72 9.45 4.55
N PRO A 100 0.15 8.62 3.93
CA PRO A 100 1.30 8.05 4.60
C PRO A 100 2.23 9.14 5.12
N CYS A 101 2.10 9.46 6.42
CA CYS A 101 2.95 10.43 7.10
C CYS A 101 4.33 9.81 7.36
N GLY A 102 4.39 8.48 7.45
CA GLY A 102 5.62 7.75 7.66
C GLY A 102 5.68 6.42 6.93
N ALA A 103 6.87 5.82 6.97
CA ALA A 103 7.03 4.43 6.61
C ALA A 103 8.07 3.73 7.47
N LYS A 104 7.85 2.43 7.63
CA LYS A 104 8.73 1.48 8.27
C LYS A 104 9.38 0.62 7.19
N ILE A 105 10.69 0.76 7.04
CA ILE A 105 11.51 -0.02 6.10
C ILE A 105 12.25 -1.09 6.91
N THR A 106 11.96 -2.35 6.64
CA THR A 106 12.66 -3.50 7.24
C THR A 106 13.57 -4.12 6.19
N VAL A 107 14.86 -4.16 6.46
CA VAL A 107 15.86 -4.80 5.59
C VAL A 107 16.03 -6.25 6.02
N PHE A 108 15.95 -7.13 5.05
CA PHE A 108 16.14 -8.56 5.17
C PHE A 108 17.40 -8.96 4.41
N LEU A 109 18.18 -9.84 5.03
CA LEU A 109 19.34 -10.50 4.43
C LEU A 109 19.14 -12.00 4.54
N ASN A 110 19.13 -12.70 3.41
CA ASN A 110 18.83 -14.14 3.34
C ASN A 110 17.52 -14.54 4.06
N GLY A 111 16.51 -13.67 4.04
CA GLY A 111 15.21 -13.89 4.68
C GLY A 111 15.13 -13.54 6.17
N ALA A 112 16.24 -13.16 6.81
CA ALA A 112 16.25 -12.69 8.20
C ALA A 112 16.22 -11.15 8.27
N ALA A 113 15.36 -10.58 9.12
CA ALA A 113 15.32 -9.14 9.35
C ALA A 113 16.57 -8.69 10.12
N ILE A 114 17.38 -7.82 9.50
CA ILE A 114 18.64 -7.35 10.07
C ILE A 114 18.55 -5.94 10.63
N TYR A 115 17.66 -5.11 10.08
CA TYR A 115 17.53 -3.73 10.51
C TYR A 115 16.14 -3.20 10.15
N THR A 116 15.59 -2.37 11.03
CA THR A 116 14.33 -1.66 10.80
C THR A 116 14.60 -0.17 10.90
N TYR A 117 14.41 0.53 9.79
CA TYR A 117 14.42 1.98 9.73
C TYR A 117 12.98 2.49 9.74
N LYS A 118 12.69 3.46 10.59
CA LYS A 118 11.38 4.13 10.63
C LYS A 118 11.57 5.61 10.39
N PHE A 119 10.65 6.20 9.64
CA PHE A 119 10.59 7.64 9.46
C PHE A 119 9.15 8.11 9.40
N GLY A 120 8.92 9.37 9.81
CA GLY A 120 7.59 9.96 9.86
C GLY A 120 6.76 9.51 11.06
N CYS A 121 5.43 9.55 10.94
CA CYS A 121 4.50 9.21 12.02
C CYS A 121 4.34 7.69 12.28
N CYS A 122 5.46 6.95 12.38
CA CYS A 122 5.54 5.53 12.79
C CYS A 122 6.50 5.34 13.99
#